data_AF-A0A7C5L0F8-F1
#
_entry.id   AF-A0A7C5L0F8-F1
#
_cell.length_a   1.000
_cell.length_b   1.000
_cell.length_c   1.000
_cell.angle_alpha   90.00
_cell.angle_beta   90.00
_cell.angle_gamma   90.00
#
_symmetry.space_group_name_H-M   'P 1'
#
loop_
_entity.id
_entity.type
_entity.pdbx_description
1 polymer ?
#
loop_
_entity_poly.entity_id
_entity_poly.type
_entity_poly.pdbx_seq_one_letter_code
_entity_poly.pdbx_strand_id
1 'polypeptide(L)'
;MSQDRDAKMKALLETVSRLEKTYGKGAVMRLGDAKVADVSDAIPTGSLGLDIALGINGFPRGRVVEIFGPESSGKTTLAIHAIAECQKQGGLAAFIDAEHAFDRSYAEALGVDTDNLFIAQPDNGEQALEITENLIRSGAIDIIVIDSVAALVPRAEIEGEMGDSKMGLQARLMSQAMRKLTGTIGRTGACCIFINQLREKIGVVFGNPETTTGGNALKFYASMRLDIRRSGAALKDKEGNVIGNHVKVKVVKNKMAPPFRVAEFDIMYGEGISKAGEIVDLGVDYDIIQKSGAWYSYGGVKIAQGREAAKQFLRDNPEVALEMEAKIKAAILGTAEPKQTEQENLAKEAEKKGATNGQK
;
A
#
# COMPACT_ATOMS: atom_id res chain seq x y z
N MET A 1 -36.41 9.60 -34.35
CA MET A 1 -35.14 9.15 -33.71
C MET A 1 -35.20 9.12 -32.18
N SER A 2 -35.90 10.04 -31.46
CA SER A 2 -35.99 9.93 -29.99
C SER A 2 -36.93 8.81 -29.51
N GLN A 3 -38.07 8.60 -30.17
CA GLN A 3 -39.03 7.55 -29.80
C GLN A 3 -38.45 6.12 -29.83
N ASP A 4 -37.54 5.84 -30.76
CA ASP A 4 -36.84 4.54 -30.86
C ASP A 4 -35.82 4.36 -29.71
N ARG A 5 -35.16 5.44 -29.29
CA ARG A 5 -34.24 5.43 -28.14
C ARG A 5 -35.00 5.19 -26.83
N ASP A 6 -36.18 5.80 -26.68
CA ASP A 6 -37.00 5.66 -25.48
C ASP A 6 -37.59 4.24 -25.35
N ALA A 7 -38.02 3.64 -26.47
CA ALA A 7 -38.47 2.25 -26.51
C ALA A 7 -37.33 1.26 -26.17
N LYS A 8 -36.14 1.47 -26.74
CA LYS A 8 -34.93 0.68 -26.41
C LYS A 8 -34.52 0.83 -24.95
N MET A 9 -34.61 2.03 -24.39
CA MET A 9 -34.30 2.30 -22.99
C MET A 9 -35.29 1.60 -22.05
N LYS A 10 -36.59 1.62 -22.39
CA LYS A 10 -37.62 0.93 -21.60
C LYS A 10 -37.38 -0.59 -21.57
N ALA A 11 -37.14 -1.21 -22.73
CA ALA A 11 -36.83 -2.64 -22.83
C ALA A 11 -35.55 -3.02 -22.07
N LEU A 12 -34.54 -2.14 -22.11
CA LEU A 12 -33.31 -2.31 -21.33
C LEU A 12 -33.58 -2.26 -19.82
N LEU A 13 -34.35 -1.27 -19.34
CA LEU A 13 -34.67 -1.12 -17.92
C LEU A 13 -35.51 -2.30 -17.38
N GLU A 14 -36.45 -2.81 -18.17
CA GLU A 14 -37.21 -4.02 -17.82
C GLU A 14 -36.29 -5.25 -17.71
N THR A 15 -35.33 -5.35 -18.63
CA THR A 15 -34.32 -6.42 -18.60
C THR A 15 -33.39 -6.28 -17.39
N VAL A 16 -32.91 -5.08 -17.09
CA VAL A 16 -32.11 -4.80 -15.88
C VAL A 16 -32.89 -5.16 -14.62
N SER A 17 -34.15 -4.75 -14.50
CA SER A 17 -34.99 -5.08 -13.32
C SER A 17 -35.19 -6.59 -13.16
N ARG A 18 -35.39 -7.31 -14.27
CA ARG A 18 -35.46 -8.79 -14.25
C ARG A 18 -34.13 -9.41 -13.83
N LEU A 19 -33.01 -8.90 -14.33
CA LEU A 19 -31.68 -9.37 -13.93
C LEU A 19 -31.41 -9.08 -12.44
N GLU A 20 -31.80 -7.93 -11.91
CA GLU A 20 -31.67 -7.61 -10.49
C GLU A 20 -32.53 -8.51 -9.59
N LYS A 21 -33.73 -8.90 -10.03
CA LYS A 21 -34.57 -9.86 -9.29
C LYS A 21 -33.94 -11.26 -9.27
N THR A 22 -33.31 -11.68 -10.36
CA THR A 22 -32.70 -13.01 -10.47
C THR A 22 -31.34 -13.10 -9.80
N TYR A 23 -30.50 -12.06 -9.94
CA TYR A 23 -29.09 -12.09 -9.56
C TYR A 23 -28.73 -11.14 -8.41
N GLY A 24 -29.70 -10.40 -7.87
CA GLY A 24 -29.52 -9.45 -6.78
C GLY A 24 -29.34 -8.00 -7.27
N LYS A 25 -29.60 -7.04 -6.37
CA LYS A 25 -29.38 -5.61 -6.64
C LYS A 25 -27.92 -5.35 -7.01
N GLY A 26 -27.70 -4.52 -8.02
CA GLY A 26 -26.35 -4.18 -8.49
C GLY A 26 -25.71 -5.18 -9.47
N ALA A 27 -26.45 -6.23 -9.88
CA ALA A 27 -25.97 -7.18 -10.90
C ALA A 27 -25.70 -6.52 -12.27
N VAL A 28 -26.49 -5.48 -12.62
CA VAL A 28 -26.27 -4.64 -13.80
C VAL A 28 -26.49 -3.20 -13.40
N MET A 29 -25.44 -2.38 -13.48
CA MET A 29 -25.47 -0.96 -13.15
C MET A 29 -24.95 -0.13 -14.32
N ARG A 30 -25.39 1.12 -14.43
CA ARG A 30 -24.71 2.07 -15.31
C ARG A 30 -23.38 2.41 -14.68
N LEU A 31 -22.34 2.52 -15.52
CA LEU A 31 -20.99 2.80 -15.04
C LEU A 31 -20.89 4.12 -14.25
N GLY A 32 -21.71 5.13 -14.58
CA GLY A 32 -21.77 6.40 -13.85
C GLY A 32 -22.62 6.39 -12.57
N ASP A 33 -23.43 5.35 -12.37
CA ASP A 33 -24.25 5.18 -11.15
C ASP A 33 -23.55 4.28 -10.12
N ALA A 34 -22.53 3.53 -10.55
CA ALA A 34 -21.61 2.89 -9.63
C ALA A 34 -20.86 3.99 -8.86
N LYS A 35 -20.87 3.93 -7.53
CA LYS A 35 -19.87 4.68 -6.75
C LYS A 35 -18.52 4.23 -7.29
N VAL A 36 -17.87 5.08 -8.08
CA VAL A 36 -16.47 4.90 -8.45
C VAL A 36 -15.75 4.69 -7.13
N ALA A 37 -14.97 3.61 -7.00
CA ALA A 37 -14.09 3.43 -5.85
C ALA A 37 -13.26 4.70 -5.76
N ASP A 38 -13.63 5.54 -4.81
CA ASP A 38 -13.18 6.91 -4.73
C ASP A 38 -11.69 6.86 -4.38
N VAL A 39 -10.92 7.87 -4.81
CA VAL A 39 -9.47 7.92 -4.51
C VAL A 39 -9.22 7.91 -3.00
N SER A 40 -10.24 8.20 -2.19
CA SER A 40 -10.25 8.18 -0.72
C SER A 40 -10.37 6.80 -0.07
N ASP A 41 -10.52 5.70 -0.83
CA ASP A 41 -10.75 4.34 -0.28
C ASP A 41 -9.49 3.46 -0.26
N ALA A 42 -8.31 4.07 -0.08
CA ALA A 42 -7.02 3.37 -0.04
C ALA A 42 -6.45 3.28 1.38
N ILE A 43 -5.76 2.18 1.67
CA ILE A 43 -5.04 1.95 2.93
C ILE A 43 -3.60 2.45 2.75
N PRO A 44 -3.13 3.46 3.50
CA PRO A 44 -1.76 3.98 3.37
C PRO A 44 -0.72 2.86 3.54
N THR A 45 0.37 2.93 2.78
CA THR A 45 1.41 1.89 2.84
C THR A 45 2.37 2.08 4.01
N GLY A 46 2.27 3.20 4.72
CA GLY A 46 3.25 3.65 5.72
C GLY A 46 4.50 4.32 5.12
N SER A 47 4.55 4.48 3.79
CA SER A 47 5.59 5.23 3.07
C SER A 47 4.94 6.34 2.26
N LEU A 48 5.36 7.59 2.51
CA LEU A 48 4.81 8.75 1.81
C LEU A 48 5.10 8.68 0.31
N GLY A 49 6.35 8.37 -0.05
CA GLY A 49 6.78 8.26 -1.44
C GLY A 49 6.06 7.14 -2.17
N LEU A 50 5.80 6.00 -1.51
CA LEU A 50 5.07 4.89 -2.10
C LEU A 50 3.59 5.22 -2.28
N ASP A 51 2.93 5.82 -1.30
CA ASP A 51 1.53 6.27 -1.41
C ASP A 51 1.33 7.17 -2.65
N ILE A 52 2.27 8.10 -2.86
CA ILE A 52 2.32 8.98 -4.04
C ILE A 52 2.57 8.18 -5.33
N ALA A 53 3.53 7.26 -5.31
CA ALA A 53 3.88 6.42 -6.46
C ALA A 53 2.73 5.49 -6.88
N LEU A 54 1.87 5.07 -5.95
CA LEU A 54 0.66 4.30 -6.24
C LEU A 54 -0.43 5.13 -6.91
N GLY A 55 -0.40 6.46 -6.77
CA GLY A 55 -1.29 7.41 -7.43
C GLY A 55 -2.71 7.46 -6.87
N ILE A 56 -3.01 6.62 -5.87
CA ILE A 56 -4.27 6.61 -5.11
C ILE A 56 -4.02 6.73 -3.60
N ASN A 57 -2.81 7.15 -3.20
CA ASN A 57 -2.44 7.38 -1.80
C ASN A 57 -2.53 6.13 -0.90
N GLY A 58 -2.23 4.94 -1.45
CA GLY A 58 -2.17 3.69 -0.70
C GLY A 58 -2.55 2.44 -1.49
N PHE A 59 -2.72 1.34 -0.77
CA PHE A 59 -3.20 0.06 -1.28
C PHE A 59 -4.74 0.07 -1.48
N PRO A 60 -5.24 -0.42 -2.62
CA PRO A 60 -6.65 -0.37 -2.94
C PRO A 60 -7.46 -1.40 -2.13
N ARG A 61 -8.53 -0.94 -1.49
CA ARG A 61 -9.56 -1.81 -0.91
C ARG A 61 -10.27 -2.63 -1.98
N GLY A 62 -10.72 -3.82 -1.60
CA GLY A 62 -11.43 -4.77 -2.46
C GLY A 62 -10.60 -5.31 -3.61
N ARG A 63 -9.26 -5.32 -3.49
CA ARG A 63 -8.34 -5.75 -4.54
C ARG A 63 -7.20 -6.62 -4.00
N VAL A 64 -6.57 -7.33 -4.94
CA VAL A 64 -5.35 -8.12 -4.69
C VAL A 64 -4.11 -7.27 -4.99
N VAL A 65 -3.14 -7.30 -4.10
CA VAL A 65 -1.82 -6.69 -4.24
C VAL A 65 -0.75 -7.79 -4.12
N GLU A 66 0.29 -7.74 -4.95
CA GLU A 66 1.46 -8.61 -4.79
C GLU A 66 2.69 -7.76 -4.47
N ILE A 67 3.37 -8.07 -3.36
CA ILE A 67 4.66 -7.48 -2.99
C ILE A 67 5.72 -8.57 -3.15
N PHE A 68 6.67 -8.36 -4.04
CA PHE A 68 7.69 -9.36 -4.33
C PHE A 68 9.08 -8.76 -4.44
N GLY A 69 10.10 -9.58 -4.24
CA GLY A 69 11.49 -9.13 -4.25
C GLY A 69 12.43 -10.15 -3.61
N PRO A 70 13.74 -9.84 -3.57
CA PRO A 70 14.74 -10.67 -2.91
C PRO A 70 14.43 -10.90 -1.42
N GLU A 71 15.14 -11.85 -0.81
CA GLU A 71 15.15 -11.99 0.64
C GLU A 71 15.67 -10.71 1.31
N SER A 72 15.17 -10.43 2.52
CA SER A 72 15.55 -9.25 3.31
C SER A 72 15.40 -7.91 2.59
N SER A 73 14.54 -7.83 1.56
CA SER A 73 14.28 -6.57 0.83
C SER A 73 13.28 -5.63 1.51
N GLY A 74 12.61 -6.09 2.58
CA GLY A 74 11.61 -5.31 3.31
C GLY A 74 10.15 -5.62 2.95
N LYS A 75 9.87 -6.74 2.26
CA LYS A 75 8.51 -7.17 1.88
C LYS A 75 7.55 -7.24 3.09
N THR A 76 7.94 -8.00 4.10
CA THR A 76 7.16 -8.19 5.33
C THR A 76 7.05 -6.89 6.11
N THR A 77 8.14 -6.11 6.25
CA THR A 77 8.11 -4.77 6.87
C THR A 77 7.08 -3.86 6.21
N LEU A 78 7.05 -3.79 4.87
CA LEU A 78 6.08 -2.97 4.14
C LEU A 78 4.63 -3.45 4.37
N ALA A 79 4.41 -4.76 4.42
CA ALA A 79 3.08 -5.30 4.69
C ALA A 79 2.63 -5.06 6.14
N ILE A 80 3.55 -5.15 7.11
CA ILE A 80 3.28 -4.84 8.52
C ILE A 80 2.94 -3.35 8.70
N HIS A 81 3.65 -2.45 8.00
CA HIS A 81 3.27 -1.03 7.99
C HIS A 81 1.87 -0.78 7.43
N ALA A 82 1.49 -1.49 6.36
CA ALA A 82 0.13 -1.39 5.82
C ALA A 82 -0.93 -1.88 6.83
N ILE A 83 -0.62 -2.92 7.61
CA ILE A 83 -1.48 -3.38 8.72
C ILE A 83 -1.59 -2.30 9.79
N ALA A 84 -0.47 -1.73 10.24
CA ALA A 84 -0.46 -0.66 11.24
C ALA A 84 -1.28 0.55 10.80
N GLU A 85 -1.13 1.00 9.54
CA GLU A 85 -1.92 2.10 8.98
C GLU A 85 -3.41 1.76 8.88
N CYS A 86 -3.76 0.52 8.54
CA CYS A 86 -5.15 0.07 8.53
C CYS A 86 -5.76 0.10 9.94
N GLN A 87 -5.04 -0.40 10.95
CA GLN A 87 -5.49 -0.40 12.35
C GLN A 87 -5.62 1.01 12.93
N LYS A 88 -4.71 1.93 12.59
CA LYS A 88 -4.81 3.36 12.96
C LYS A 88 -6.10 4.01 12.43
N GLN A 89 -6.63 3.52 11.32
CA GLN A 89 -7.91 3.97 10.76
C GLN A 89 -9.12 3.22 11.34
N GLY A 90 -8.92 2.39 12.37
CA GLY A 90 -9.94 1.58 13.02
C GLY A 90 -10.32 0.31 12.27
N GLY A 91 -9.54 -0.09 11.26
CA GLY A 91 -9.78 -1.31 10.48
C GLY A 91 -9.25 -2.57 11.15
N LEU A 92 -9.83 -3.71 10.79
CA LEU A 92 -9.40 -5.03 11.27
C LEU A 92 -8.42 -5.68 10.28
N ALA A 93 -7.35 -6.26 10.82
CA ALA A 93 -6.29 -6.87 10.05
C ALA A 93 -6.12 -8.36 10.35
N ALA A 94 -5.70 -9.11 9.33
CA ALA A 94 -5.30 -10.50 9.48
C ALA A 94 -3.93 -10.78 8.83
N PHE A 95 -3.17 -11.70 9.41
CA PHE A 95 -1.87 -12.15 8.92
C PHE A 95 -1.85 -13.68 8.82
N ILE A 96 -1.59 -14.20 7.62
CA ILE A 96 -1.44 -15.63 7.34
C ILE A 96 0.05 -15.90 7.22
N ASP A 97 0.64 -16.40 8.31
CA ASP A 97 2.06 -16.70 8.45
C ASP A 97 2.34 -18.14 8.00
N ALA A 98 2.46 -18.32 6.69
CA ALA A 98 2.83 -19.60 6.10
C ALA A 98 4.35 -19.87 6.19
N GLU A 99 5.18 -18.85 6.39
CA GLU A 99 6.63 -19.00 6.63
C GLU A 99 6.98 -19.33 8.09
N HIS A 100 6.02 -19.28 9.02
CA HIS A 100 6.21 -19.45 10.46
C HIS A 100 7.31 -18.52 11.03
N ALA A 101 7.40 -17.30 10.49
CA ALA A 101 8.47 -16.35 10.74
C ALA A 101 7.98 -15.00 11.26
N PHE A 102 6.69 -14.90 11.63
CA PHE A 102 6.13 -13.65 12.14
C PHE A 102 6.72 -13.27 13.52
N ASP A 103 7.34 -12.09 13.61
CA ASP A 103 7.86 -11.51 14.84
C ASP A 103 6.87 -10.50 15.44
N ARG A 104 6.22 -10.91 16.53
CA ARG A 104 5.26 -10.08 17.28
C ARG A 104 5.92 -8.80 17.81
N SER A 105 7.12 -8.89 18.37
CA SER A 105 7.80 -7.75 18.99
C SER A 105 8.19 -6.70 17.96
N TYR A 106 8.62 -7.15 16.78
CA TYR A 106 8.90 -6.26 15.66
C TYR A 106 7.62 -5.60 15.15
N ALA A 107 6.51 -6.34 15.01
CA ALA A 107 5.24 -5.78 14.59
C ALA A 107 4.73 -4.68 15.56
N GLU A 108 4.82 -4.90 16.87
CA GLU A 108 4.49 -3.90 17.90
C GLU A 108 5.36 -2.64 17.76
N ALA A 109 6.66 -2.81 17.54
CA ALA A 109 7.58 -1.70 17.32
C ALA A 109 7.22 -0.87 16.07
N LEU A 110 6.62 -1.50 15.05
CA LEU A 110 6.10 -0.83 13.84
C LEU A 110 4.71 -0.20 14.03
N GLY A 111 4.12 -0.31 15.22
CA GLY A 111 2.84 0.29 15.58
C GLY A 111 1.63 -0.58 15.24
N VAL A 112 1.81 -1.89 15.07
CA VAL A 112 0.70 -2.84 14.98
C VAL A 112 0.12 -3.08 16.38
N ASP A 113 -1.20 -3.02 16.46
CA ASP A 113 -1.96 -3.52 17.61
C ASP A 113 -2.05 -5.05 17.50
N THR A 114 -1.12 -5.74 18.16
CA THR A 114 -1.01 -7.20 18.12
C THR A 114 -2.07 -7.93 18.93
N ASP A 115 -2.72 -7.25 19.88
CA ASP A 115 -3.82 -7.82 20.65
C ASP A 115 -5.08 -7.95 19.78
N ASN A 116 -5.23 -7.05 18.79
CA ASN A 116 -6.35 -7.07 17.83
C ASN A 116 -5.95 -7.55 16.42
N LEU A 117 -4.74 -8.10 16.24
CA LEU A 117 -4.31 -8.71 14.98
C LEU A 117 -4.71 -10.19 14.92
N PHE A 118 -5.49 -10.58 13.93
CA PHE A 118 -5.80 -12.00 13.71
C PHE A 118 -4.63 -12.68 13.01
N ILE A 119 -4.03 -13.70 13.63
CA ILE A 119 -2.95 -14.49 13.03
C ILE A 119 -3.38 -15.93 12.79
N ALA A 120 -2.95 -16.49 11.67
CA ALA A 120 -3.08 -17.92 11.39
C ALA A 120 -1.76 -18.49 10.88
N GLN A 121 -1.39 -19.66 11.40
CA GLN A 121 -0.21 -20.42 11.01
C GLN A 121 -0.68 -21.77 10.43
N PRO A 122 -0.92 -21.83 9.11
CA PRO A 122 -1.48 -23.01 8.46
C PRO A 122 -0.43 -24.10 8.21
N ASP A 123 -0.88 -25.36 8.23
CA ASP A 123 -0.10 -26.56 7.94
C ASP A 123 0.18 -26.75 6.43
N ASN A 124 -0.67 -26.20 5.56
CA ASN A 124 -0.55 -26.34 4.10
C ASN A 124 -1.21 -25.18 3.33
N GLY A 125 -0.90 -25.08 2.04
CA GLY A 125 -1.37 -24.02 1.16
C GLY A 125 -2.88 -23.99 0.98
N GLU A 126 -3.56 -25.14 0.89
CA GLU A 126 -5.02 -25.20 0.82
C GLU A 126 -5.67 -24.58 2.05
N GLN A 127 -5.24 -25.00 3.25
CA GLN A 127 -5.75 -24.49 4.52
C GLN A 127 -5.51 -22.98 4.67
N ALA A 128 -4.32 -22.50 4.31
CA ALA A 128 -4.00 -21.07 4.31
C ALA A 128 -4.98 -20.24 3.47
N LEU A 129 -5.28 -20.72 2.26
CA LEU A 129 -6.18 -20.05 1.31
C LEU A 129 -7.65 -20.18 1.72
N GLU A 130 -8.04 -21.28 2.35
CA GLU A 130 -9.39 -21.46 2.92
C GLU A 130 -9.63 -20.55 4.14
N ILE A 131 -8.65 -20.43 5.04
CA ILE A 131 -8.70 -19.48 6.16
C ILE A 131 -8.83 -18.05 5.62
N THR A 132 -7.99 -17.70 4.65
CA THR A 132 -8.04 -16.40 3.95
C THR A 132 -9.44 -16.14 3.37
N GLU A 133 -10.00 -17.11 2.64
CA GLU A 133 -11.32 -16.97 2.01
C GLU A 133 -12.42 -16.73 3.05
N ASN A 134 -12.43 -17.49 4.14
CA ASN A 134 -13.43 -17.38 5.19
C ASN A 134 -13.34 -16.04 5.95
N LEU A 135 -12.12 -15.61 6.27
CA LEU A 135 -11.88 -14.31 6.91
C LEU A 135 -12.37 -13.16 6.05
N ILE A 136 -12.04 -13.17 4.75
CA ILE A 136 -12.51 -12.13 3.82
C ILE A 136 -14.04 -12.19 3.68
N ARG A 137 -14.61 -13.40 3.54
CA ARG A 137 -16.06 -13.61 3.37
C ARG A 137 -16.89 -13.13 4.56
N SER A 138 -16.31 -13.09 5.77
CA SER A 138 -16.97 -12.51 6.94
C SER A 138 -17.38 -11.05 6.75
N GLY A 139 -16.69 -10.32 5.85
CA GLY A 139 -16.88 -8.90 5.65
C GLY A 139 -16.30 -8.01 6.75
N ALA A 140 -15.65 -8.60 7.76
CA ALA A 140 -15.08 -7.85 8.89
C ALA A 140 -13.63 -7.41 8.67
N ILE A 141 -12.86 -8.13 7.85
CA ILE A 141 -11.43 -7.86 7.63
C ILE A 141 -11.23 -6.80 6.54
N ASP A 142 -10.54 -5.72 6.89
CA ASP A 142 -10.18 -4.62 5.99
C ASP A 142 -8.88 -4.89 5.22
N ILE A 143 -7.92 -5.55 5.86
CA ILE A 143 -6.64 -5.94 5.24
C ILE A 143 -6.22 -7.34 5.66
N ILE A 144 -5.74 -8.12 4.71
CA ILE A 144 -5.17 -9.45 4.98
C ILE A 144 -3.86 -9.63 4.23
N VAL A 145 -2.82 -10.05 4.95
CA VAL A 145 -1.49 -10.32 4.40
C VAL A 145 -1.24 -11.82 4.43
N ILE A 146 -0.67 -12.36 3.34
CA ILE A 146 -0.26 -13.76 3.24
C ILE A 146 1.24 -13.80 3.00
N ASP A 147 1.98 -14.28 4.00
CA ASP A 147 3.44 -14.36 4.01
C ASP A 147 3.91 -15.82 4.11
N SER A 148 4.31 -16.47 3.01
CA SER A 148 4.35 -15.99 1.62
C SER A 148 3.79 -17.02 0.66
N VAL A 149 3.56 -16.60 -0.59
CA VAL A 149 3.11 -17.50 -1.68
C VAL A 149 4.06 -18.69 -1.84
N ALA A 150 5.37 -18.50 -1.65
CA ALA A 150 6.35 -19.56 -1.80
C ALA A 150 6.13 -20.69 -0.78
N ALA A 151 5.64 -20.34 0.42
CA ALA A 151 5.34 -21.27 1.50
C ALA A 151 3.94 -21.88 1.43
N LEU A 152 3.11 -21.51 0.45
CA LEU A 152 1.82 -22.16 0.19
C LEU A 152 2.03 -23.52 -0.49
N VAL A 153 2.64 -24.46 0.23
CA VAL A 153 2.94 -25.80 -0.25
C VAL A 153 1.67 -26.66 -0.21
N PRO A 154 1.24 -27.25 -1.33
CA PRO A 154 0.05 -28.08 -1.36
C PRO A 154 0.17 -29.30 -0.44
N ARG A 155 -0.93 -29.72 0.18
CA ARG A 155 -0.96 -30.86 1.10
C ARG A 155 -0.33 -32.13 0.51
N ALA A 156 -0.64 -32.44 -0.75
CA ALA A 156 -0.10 -33.62 -1.41
C ALA A 156 1.43 -33.55 -1.62
N GLU A 157 2.03 -32.37 -1.64
CA GLU A 157 3.48 -32.20 -1.70
C GLU A 157 4.12 -32.42 -0.31
N ILE A 158 3.47 -31.95 0.76
CA ILE A 158 3.92 -32.15 2.15
C ILE A 158 3.85 -33.63 2.57
N GLU A 159 2.77 -34.33 2.19
CA GLU A 159 2.58 -35.76 2.48
C GLU A 159 3.39 -36.68 1.55
N GLY A 160 4.01 -36.14 0.50
CA GLY A 160 4.81 -36.89 -0.46
C GLY A 160 6.24 -37.14 0.02
N GLU A 161 6.96 -38.00 -0.69
CA GLU A 161 8.39 -38.22 -0.41
C GLU A 161 9.26 -37.17 -1.11
N MET A 162 10.42 -36.86 -0.53
CA MET A 162 11.39 -35.97 -1.17
C MET A 162 11.87 -36.57 -2.49
N GLY A 163 11.62 -35.86 -3.60
CA GLY A 163 11.95 -36.31 -4.95
C GLY A 163 10.73 -36.70 -5.79
N ASP A 164 9.54 -36.76 -5.20
CA ASP A 164 8.30 -36.94 -5.95
C ASP A 164 8.06 -35.79 -6.92
N SER A 165 7.90 -36.11 -8.21
CA SER A 165 7.61 -35.11 -9.23
C SER A 165 6.12 -34.77 -9.26
N LYS A 166 5.73 -33.67 -8.58
CA LYS A 166 4.37 -33.11 -8.61
C LYS A 166 4.37 -31.74 -9.30
N MET A 167 4.73 -31.75 -10.59
CA MET A 167 4.92 -30.52 -11.37
C MET A 167 3.69 -29.61 -11.37
N GLY A 168 3.89 -28.35 -10.95
CA GLY A 168 2.90 -27.28 -11.09
C GLY A 168 1.70 -27.36 -10.15
N LEU A 169 1.77 -28.17 -9.08
CA LEU A 169 0.68 -28.31 -8.12
C LEU A 169 0.33 -26.97 -7.44
N GLN A 170 1.34 -26.24 -6.96
CA GLN A 170 1.18 -24.91 -6.38
C GLN A 170 0.56 -23.90 -7.37
N ALA A 171 0.98 -23.93 -8.64
CA ALA A 171 0.42 -23.03 -9.66
C ALA A 171 -1.08 -23.29 -9.93
N ARG A 172 -1.50 -24.56 -9.87
CA ARG A 172 -2.90 -24.96 -10.00
C ARG A 172 -3.72 -24.53 -8.79
N LEU A 173 -3.19 -24.75 -7.58
CA LEU A 173 -3.78 -24.29 -6.33
C LEU A 173 -4.03 -22.77 -6.36
N MET A 174 -2.99 -22.00 -6.67
CA MET A 174 -3.10 -20.53 -6.78
C MET A 174 -4.11 -20.11 -7.85
N SER A 175 -4.17 -20.79 -9.00
CA SER A 175 -5.14 -20.47 -10.05
C SER A 175 -6.58 -20.70 -9.61
N GLN A 176 -6.84 -21.77 -8.85
CA GLN A 176 -8.16 -22.05 -8.28
C GLN A 176 -8.53 -21.05 -7.19
N ALA A 177 -7.58 -20.78 -6.28
CA ALA A 177 -7.78 -19.86 -5.18
C ALA A 177 -8.06 -18.43 -5.65
N MET A 178 -7.27 -17.92 -6.59
CA MET A 178 -7.49 -16.57 -7.14
C MET A 178 -8.86 -16.41 -7.79
N ARG A 179 -9.36 -17.46 -8.46
CA ARG A 179 -10.71 -17.46 -9.07
C ARG A 179 -11.82 -17.33 -8.01
N LYS A 180 -11.66 -17.96 -6.85
CA LYS A 180 -12.62 -17.87 -5.73
C LYS A 180 -12.47 -16.55 -4.97
N LEU A 181 -11.25 -16.21 -4.58
CA LEU A 181 -10.92 -15.07 -3.72
C LEU A 181 -11.27 -13.73 -4.37
N THR A 182 -10.94 -13.53 -5.64
CA THR A 182 -11.10 -12.21 -6.29
C THR A 182 -12.53 -11.70 -6.24
N GLY A 183 -13.51 -12.58 -6.44
CA GLY A 183 -14.93 -12.20 -6.39
C GLY A 183 -15.38 -11.86 -4.97
N THR A 184 -14.86 -12.56 -3.95
CA THR A 184 -15.18 -12.29 -2.55
C THR A 184 -14.51 -10.99 -2.08
N ILE A 185 -13.22 -10.82 -2.37
CA ILE A 185 -12.44 -9.60 -2.12
C ILE A 185 -13.15 -8.36 -2.67
N GLY A 186 -13.59 -8.39 -3.92
CA GLY A 186 -14.27 -7.25 -4.54
C GLY A 186 -15.63 -6.92 -3.91
N ARG A 187 -16.33 -7.90 -3.32
CA ARG A 187 -17.61 -7.67 -2.64
C ARG A 187 -17.45 -7.16 -1.22
N THR A 188 -16.40 -7.57 -0.52
CA THR A 188 -16.22 -7.25 0.91
C THR A 188 -15.35 -6.02 1.13
N GLY A 189 -14.59 -5.58 0.13
CA GLY A 189 -13.73 -4.41 0.27
C GLY A 189 -12.39 -4.71 0.96
N ALA A 190 -12.09 -5.97 1.28
CA ALA A 190 -10.81 -6.32 1.88
C ALA A 190 -9.63 -6.07 0.92
N CYS A 191 -8.55 -5.45 1.40
CA CYS A 191 -7.28 -5.42 0.69
C CYS A 191 -6.50 -6.72 0.98
N CYS A 192 -6.21 -7.50 -0.06
CA CYS A 192 -5.54 -8.80 0.07
C CYS A 192 -4.12 -8.70 -0.49
N ILE A 193 -3.12 -8.73 0.39
CA ILE A 193 -1.70 -8.62 0.04
C ILE A 193 -1.07 -10.01 0.05
N PHE A 194 -0.45 -10.38 -1.06
CA PHE A 194 0.41 -11.56 -1.16
C PHE A 194 1.87 -11.13 -1.16
N ILE A 195 2.64 -11.63 -0.19
CA ILE A 195 4.11 -11.55 -0.24
C ILE A 195 4.62 -12.70 -1.10
N ASN A 196 5.60 -12.42 -1.95
CA ASN A 196 6.16 -13.42 -2.85
C ASN A 196 7.69 -13.27 -2.95
N GLN A 197 8.35 -14.38 -3.24
CA GLN A 197 9.78 -14.44 -3.43
C GLN A 197 10.13 -14.49 -4.93
N LEU A 198 11.32 -14.00 -5.26
CA LEU A 198 11.90 -14.19 -6.58
C LEU A 198 12.55 -15.57 -6.71
N ARG A 199 12.49 -16.11 -7.93
CA ARG A 199 13.18 -17.32 -8.40
C ARG A 199 13.70 -17.03 -9.81
N GLU A 200 14.71 -17.77 -10.24
CA GLU A 200 15.22 -17.68 -11.61
C GLU A 200 14.62 -18.77 -12.48
N LYS A 201 14.24 -18.42 -13.72
CA LYS A 201 13.86 -19.39 -14.74
C LYS A 201 15.10 -19.96 -15.40
N ILE A 202 15.32 -21.26 -15.22
CA ILE A 202 16.37 -21.99 -15.90
C ILE A 202 16.14 -21.93 -17.42
N GLY A 203 17.20 -21.65 -18.19
CA GLY A 203 17.18 -21.65 -19.65
C GLY A 203 16.84 -20.32 -20.33
N VAL A 204 16.68 -19.22 -19.57
CA VAL A 204 16.52 -17.88 -20.14
C VAL A 204 17.91 -17.29 -20.44
N VAL A 205 18.26 -17.21 -21.72
CA VAL A 205 19.56 -16.66 -22.19
C VAL A 205 19.45 -15.16 -22.55
N PHE A 206 18.24 -14.64 -22.73
CA PHE A 206 17.99 -13.24 -23.09
C PHE A 206 16.81 -12.66 -22.29
N GLY A 207 16.97 -11.45 -21.75
CA GLY A 207 15.98 -10.77 -20.91
C GLY A 207 16.17 -10.99 -19.42
N ASN A 208 15.15 -10.66 -18.62
CA ASN A 208 15.18 -10.86 -17.16
C ASN A 208 14.77 -12.33 -16.82
N PRO A 209 15.66 -13.14 -16.20
CA PRO A 209 15.34 -14.52 -15.82
C PRO A 209 14.43 -14.61 -14.58
N GLU A 210 14.24 -13.52 -13.83
CA GLU A 210 13.47 -13.52 -12.60
C GLU A 210 11.97 -13.78 -12.81
N THR A 211 11.40 -14.59 -11.93
CA THR A 211 9.97 -14.86 -11.83
C THR A 211 9.54 -14.97 -10.38
N THR A 212 8.25 -14.81 -10.11
CA THR A 212 7.65 -15.08 -8.81
C THR A 212 7.10 -16.51 -8.73
N THR A 213 6.96 -17.03 -7.50
CA THR A 213 6.40 -18.37 -7.22
C THR A 213 4.87 -18.40 -7.38
N GLY A 214 4.26 -19.61 -7.37
CA GLY A 214 2.80 -19.76 -7.47
C GLY A 214 2.22 -19.64 -8.90
N GLY A 215 3.07 -19.70 -9.93
CA GLY A 215 2.64 -19.64 -11.34
C GLY A 215 2.26 -18.22 -11.80
N ASN A 216 1.39 -18.12 -12.80
CA ASN A 216 1.04 -16.83 -13.42
C ASN A 216 -0.27 -16.22 -12.91
N ALA A 217 -1.11 -16.97 -12.19
CA ALA A 217 -2.44 -16.52 -11.79
C ALA A 217 -2.39 -15.19 -11.02
N LEU A 218 -1.62 -15.14 -9.93
CA LEU A 218 -1.48 -13.95 -9.10
C LEU A 218 -1.08 -12.71 -9.91
N LYS A 219 -0.17 -12.87 -10.89
CA LYS A 219 0.26 -11.78 -11.77
C LYS A 219 -0.89 -11.15 -12.56
N PHE A 220 -1.90 -11.93 -12.95
CA PHE A 220 -3.06 -11.43 -13.69
C PHE A 220 -4.12 -10.82 -12.77
N TYR A 221 -4.39 -11.48 -11.64
CA TYR A 221 -5.42 -11.07 -10.67
C TYR A 221 -5.01 -9.84 -9.85
N ALA A 222 -3.73 -9.72 -9.49
CA ALA A 222 -3.21 -8.55 -8.77
C ALA A 222 -3.54 -7.25 -9.52
N SER A 223 -4.14 -6.29 -8.81
CA SER A 223 -4.38 -4.94 -9.30
C SER A 223 -3.13 -4.08 -9.19
N MET A 224 -2.31 -4.33 -8.18
CA MET A 224 -0.99 -3.73 -8.02
C MET A 224 0.07 -4.80 -7.81
N ARG A 225 1.25 -4.60 -8.39
CA ARG A 225 2.42 -5.44 -8.16
C ARG A 225 3.62 -4.56 -7.87
N LEU A 226 4.30 -4.83 -6.78
CA LEU A 226 5.44 -4.07 -6.28
C LEU A 226 6.69 -4.93 -6.29
N ASP A 227 7.74 -4.47 -6.98
CA ASP A 227 9.08 -5.03 -6.93
C ASP A 227 9.90 -4.22 -5.92
N ILE A 228 10.15 -4.79 -4.74
CA ILE A 228 10.87 -4.16 -3.64
C ILE A 228 12.27 -4.73 -3.51
N ARG A 229 13.28 -3.86 -3.54
CA ARG A 229 14.70 -4.22 -3.48
C ARG A 229 15.47 -3.31 -2.55
N ARG A 230 16.50 -3.85 -1.92
CA ARG A 230 17.56 -3.01 -1.32
C ARG A 230 18.29 -2.28 -2.43
N SER A 231 18.52 -1.00 -2.25
CA SER A 231 19.29 -0.15 -3.14
C SER A 231 20.53 0.36 -2.43
N GLY A 232 21.66 0.47 -3.12
CA GLY A 232 22.88 1.04 -2.54
C GLY A 232 23.49 0.26 -1.38
N ALA A 233 24.39 0.92 -0.66
CA ALA A 233 25.02 0.36 0.54
C ALA A 233 24.05 0.43 1.74
N ALA A 234 24.23 -0.48 2.70
CA ALA A 234 23.48 -0.45 3.93
C ALA A 234 23.79 0.84 4.71
N LEU A 235 22.79 1.38 5.40
CA LEU A 235 22.91 2.58 6.24
C LEU A 235 23.77 2.23 7.46
N LYS A 236 24.74 3.08 7.77
CA LYS A 236 25.64 2.90 8.91
C LYS A 236 25.62 4.10 9.84
N ASP A 237 25.75 3.83 11.13
CA ASP A 237 25.99 4.88 12.13
C ASP A 237 27.45 5.38 12.12
N LYS A 238 27.78 6.27 13.05
CA LYS A 238 29.14 6.84 13.19
C LYS A 238 30.19 5.80 13.61
N GLU A 239 29.76 4.71 14.23
CA GLU A 239 30.63 3.62 14.69
C GLU A 239 30.83 2.54 13.60
N GLY A 240 30.06 2.63 12.50
CA GLY A 240 30.13 1.72 11.36
C GLY A 240 29.16 0.55 11.45
N ASN A 241 28.29 0.51 12.47
CA ASN A 241 27.26 -0.52 12.62
C ASN A 241 26.17 -0.31 11.59
N VAL A 242 25.62 -1.39 11.04
CA VAL A 242 24.53 -1.32 10.06
C VAL A 242 23.22 -1.07 10.79
N ILE A 243 22.59 0.07 10.53
CA ILE A 243 21.36 0.53 11.20
C ILE A 243 20.11 0.47 10.32
N GLY A 244 20.27 0.16 9.03
CA GLY A 244 19.15 0.06 8.11
C GLY A 244 19.57 -0.13 6.66
N ASN A 245 18.60 -0.01 5.75
CA ASN A 245 18.80 -0.14 4.31
C ASN A 245 18.06 0.96 3.56
N HIS A 246 18.68 1.47 2.50
CA HIS A 246 17.94 2.13 1.45
C HIS A 246 17.16 1.08 0.66
N VAL A 247 15.90 1.37 0.38
CA VAL A 247 14.97 0.48 -0.31
C VAL A 247 14.33 1.23 -1.47
N LYS A 248 14.23 0.54 -2.60
CA LYS A 248 13.57 1.00 -3.82
C LYS A 248 12.40 0.08 -4.13
N VAL A 249 11.23 0.67 -4.29
CA VAL A 249 10.00 -0.03 -4.68
C VAL A 249 9.58 0.45 -6.06
N LYS A 250 9.48 -0.47 -7.01
CA LYS A 250 8.95 -0.19 -8.36
C LYS A 250 7.54 -0.73 -8.50
N VAL A 251 6.61 0.12 -8.93
CA VAL A 251 5.23 -0.27 -9.23
C VAL A 251 5.17 -0.93 -10.61
N VAL A 252 5.47 -2.23 -10.70
CA VAL A 252 5.56 -2.94 -12.00
C VAL A 252 4.19 -3.21 -12.63
N LYS A 253 3.11 -3.11 -11.86
CA LYS A 253 1.73 -3.16 -12.35
C LYS A 253 0.86 -2.27 -11.48
N ASN A 254 -0.01 -1.49 -12.11
CA ASN A 254 -1.04 -0.69 -11.45
C ASN A 254 -2.26 -0.61 -12.36
N LYS A 255 -3.43 -1.07 -11.88
CA LYS A 255 -4.72 -0.98 -12.58
C LYS A 255 -5.56 0.23 -12.12
N MET A 256 -5.09 0.97 -11.13
CA MET A 256 -5.82 2.08 -10.50
C MET A 256 -5.26 3.44 -10.90
N ALA A 257 -3.96 3.51 -11.17
CA ALA A 257 -3.25 4.70 -11.64
C ALA A 257 -2.13 4.30 -12.62
N PRO A 258 -1.43 5.26 -13.26
CA PRO A 258 -0.30 4.95 -14.15
C PRO A 258 0.77 4.08 -13.47
N PRO A 259 1.21 2.97 -14.09
CA PRO A 259 2.25 2.10 -13.54
C PRO A 259 3.66 2.67 -13.74
N PHE A 260 4.67 1.91 -13.28
CA PHE A 260 6.10 2.13 -13.46
C PHE A 260 6.73 3.29 -12.69
N ARG A 261 5.97 3.94 -11.81
CA ARG A 261 6.50 4.85 -10.80
C ARG A 261 7.40 4.09 -9.81
N VAL A 262 8.31 4.83 -9.20
CA VAL A 262 9.29 4.34 -8.25
C VAL A 262 9.19 5.18 -6.98
N ALA A 263 9.31 4.53 -5.84
CA ALA A 263 9.52 5.16 -4.54
C ALA A 263 10.84 4.67 -3.93
N GLU A 264 11.56 5.55 -3.26
CA GLU A 264 12.78 5.23 -2.53
C GLU A 264 12.63 5.75 -1.10
N PHE A 265 12.98 4.90 -0.13
CA PHE A 265 12.88 5.23 1.29
C PHE A 265 13.83 4.36 2.11
N ASP A 266 14.03 4.74 3.37
CA ASP A 266 14.88 3.98 4.29
C ASP A 266 14.02 3.04 5.13
N ILE A 267 14.49 1.81 5.30
CA ILE A 267 14.02 0.90 6.34
C ILE A 267 15.09 0.84 7.42
N MET A 268 14.78 1.38 8.59
CA MET A 268 15.62 1.37 9.78
C MET A 268 15.34 0.09 10.58
N TYR A 269 16.39 -0.56 11.09
CA TYR A 269 16.21 -1.77 11.89
C TYR A 269 15.56 -1.43 13.23
N GLY A 270 14.54 -2.20 13.62
CA GLY A 270 13.75 -1.96 14.83
C GLY A 270 12.71 -0.83 14.74
N GLU A 271 12.81 0.08 13.77
CA GLU A 271 11.86 1.21 13.61
C GLU A 271 11.00 1.10 12.33
N GLY A 272 11.46 0.36 11.31
CA GLY A 272 10.76 0.20 10.04
C GLY A 272 10.97 1.36 9.06
N ILE A 273 9.96 1.66 8.24
CA ILE A 273 10.00 2.69 7.22
C ILE A 273 10.15 4.07 7.87
N SER A 274 11.20 4.79 7.49
CA SER A 274 11.49 6.13 8.00
C SER A 274 10.71 7.21 7.23
N LYS A 275 9.44 7.41 7.60
CA LYS A 275 8.58 8.47 7.04
C LYS A 275 9.19 9.88 7.18
N ALA A 276 9.84 10.18 8.30
CA ALA A 276 10.55 11.45 8.48
C ALA A 276 11.69 11.64 7.46
N GLY A 277 12.37 10.55 7.08
CA GLY A 277 13.39 10.58 6.03
C GLY A 277 12.79 10.93 4.68
N GLU A 278 11.66 10.31 4.33
CA GLU A 278 10.93 10.63 3.10
C GLU A 278 10.45 12.07 3.04
N ILE A 279 9.92 12.61 4.16
CA ILE A 279 9.50 14.03 4.23
C ILE A 279 10.69 14.96 3.99
N VAL A 280 11.86 14.66 4.56
CA VAL A 280 13.07 15.46 4.34
C VAL A 280 13.50 15.39 2.87
N ASP A 281 13.61 14.19 2.31
CA ASP A 281 14.12 13.99 0.96
C ASP A 281 13.17 14.56 -0.10
N LEU A 282 11.88 14.22 -0.03
CA LEU A 282 10.85 14.78 -0.90
C LEU A 282 10.66 16.28 -0.67
N GLY A 283 10.77 16.75 0.57
CA GLY A 283 10.70 18.17 0.88
C GLY A 283 11.79 18.97 0.18
N VAL A 284 13.00 18.42 0.06
CA VAL A 284 14.09 19.04 -0.72
C VAL A 284 13.82 18.93 -2.22
N ASP A 285 13.41 17.76 -2.71
CA ASP A 285 13.17 17.54 -4.14
C ASP A 285 12.05 18.44 -4.72
N TYR A 286 11.08 18.82 -3.89
CA TYR A 286 9.96 19.70 -4.25
C TYR A 286 10.09 21.12 -3.70
N ASP A 287 11.30 21.56 -3.33
CA ASP A 287 11.63 22.93 -2.88
C ASP A 287 10.86 23.43 -1.63
N ILE A 288 10.22 22.53 -0.89
CA ILE A 288 9.52 22.83 0.36
C ILE A 288 10.51 23.02 1.52
N ILE A 289 11.61 22.27 1.50
CA ILE A 289 12.73 22.36 2.43
C ILE A 289 13.94 22.88 1.66
N GLN A 290 14.52 23.98 2.13
CA GLN A 290 15.67 24.61 1.49
C GLN A 290 16.97 24.04 2.06
N LYS A 291 17.84 23.52 1.19
CA LYS A 291 19.13 22.94 1.57
C LYS A 291 20.28 23.84 1.15
N SER A 292 21.05 24.35 2.11
CA SER A 292 22.23 25.18 1.90
C SER A 292 23.46 24.51 2.50
N GLY A 293 24.24 23.81 1.66
CA GLY A 293 25.34 22.95 2.12
C GLY A 293 24.80 21.81 3.00
N ALA A 294 25.24 21.79 4.26
CA ALA A 294 24.75 20.83 5.26
C ALA A 294 23.50 21.29 6.01
N TRP A 295 23.05 22.54 5.85
CA TRP A 295 21.93 23.10 6.60
C TRP A 295 20.60 22.90 5.87
N TYR A 296 19.58 22.47 6.61
CA TYR A 296 18.19 22.37 6.17
C TYR A 296 17.38 23.52 6.80
N SER A 297 16.54 24.16 6.00
CA SER A 297 15.70 25.29 6.42
C SER A 297 14.27 25.12 5.96
N TYR A 298 13.31 25.54 6.78
CA TYR A 298 11.88 25.52 6.48
C TYR A 298 11.26 26.87 6.84
N GLY A 299 10.43 27.42 5.95
CA GLY A 299 9.82 28.74 6.18
C GLY A 299 10.84 29.88 6.40
N GLY A 300 12.05 29.75 5.85
CA GLY A 300 13.14 30.71 6.04
C GLY A 300 13.95 30.55 7.33
N VAL A 301 13.59 29.61 8.21
CA VAL A 301 14.29 29.33 9.48
C VAL A 301 15.15 28.07 9.33
N LYS A 302 16.39 28.10 9.84
CA LYS A 302 17.26 26.92 9.89
C LYS A 302 16.71 25.92 10.91
N ILE A 303 16.39 24.71 10.48
CA ILE A 303 15.81 23.67 11.34
C ILE A 303 16.85 22.65 11.81
N ALA A 304 17.85 22.32 10.98
CA ALA A 304 18.83 21.28 11.31
C ALA A 304 20.11 21.35 10.46
N GLN A 305 21.19 20.77 10.98
CA GLN A 305 22.43 20.53 10.23
C GLN A 305 22.60 19.03 9.99
N GLY A 306 22.50 18.61 8.73
CA GLY A 306 22.54 17.21 8.32
C GLY A 306 21.18 16.54 8.29
N ARG A 307 21.06 15.46 7.49
CA ARG A 307 19.80 14.74 7.26
C ARG A 307 19.25 14.08 8.52
N GLU A 308 20.11 13.44 9.31
CA GLU A 308 19.67 12.77 10.55
C GLU A 308 19.15 13.75 11.60
N ALA A 309 19.76 14.93 11.72
CA ALA A 309 19.24 15.97 12.61
C ALA A 309 17.89 16.52 12.11
N ALA A 310 17.71 16.64 10.78
CA ALA A 310 16.43 17.03 10.20
C ALA A 310 15.33 16.00 10.47
N LYS A 311 15.64 14.69 10.34
CA LYS A 311 14.73 13.61 10.73
C LYS A 311 14.32 13.69 12.20
N GLN A 312 15.28 13.94 13.08
CA GLN A 312 15.00 14.10 14.51
C GLN A 312 14.10 15.30 14.79
N PHE A 313 14.38 16.45 14.16
CA PHE A 313 13.53 17.63 14.26
C PHE A 313 12.07 17.34 13.88
N LEU A 314 11.82 16.58 12.80
CA LEU A 314 10.45 16.21 12.40
C LEU A 314 9.79 15.23 13.37
N ARG A 315 10.56 14.34 14.01
CA ARG A 315 10.03 13.44 15.05
C ARG A 315 9.64 14.21 16.31
N ASP A 316 10.44 15.22 16.66
CA ASP A 316 10.20 16.06 17.84
C ASP A 316 9.08 17.09 17.62
N ASN A 317 8.72 17.39 16.36
CA ASN A 317 7.68 18.37 15.99
C ASN A 317 6.67 17.76 14.98
N PRO A 318 5.78 16.84 15.40
CA PRO A 318 4.86 16.13 14.53
C PRO A 318 3.92 17.03 13.72
N GLU A 319 3.51 18.17 14.28
CA GLU A 319 2.66 19.16 13.62
C GLU A 319 3.35 19.76 12.38
N VAL A 320 4.66 20.02 12.47
CA VAL A 320 5.46 20.52 11.34
C VAL A 320 5.64 19.43 10.30
N ALA A 321 5.86 18.19 10.73
CA ALA A 321 5.96 17.04 9.82
C ALA A 321 4.68 16.83 9.01
N LEU A 322 3.50 16.96 9.65
CA LEU A 322 2.19 16.89 8.98
C LEU A 322 1.97 18.04 8.01
N GLU A 323 2.35 19.27 8.39
CA GLU A 323 2.28 20.44 7.50
C GLU A 323 3.15 20.24 6.25
N MET A 324 4.39 19.78 6.43
CA MET A 324 5.30 19.49 5.32
C MET A 324 4.76 18.37 4.42
N GLU A 325 4.28 17.27 5.01
CA GLU A 325 3.67 16.17 4.26
C GLU A 325 2.49 16.66 3.39
N ALA A 326 1.62 17.50 3.95
CA ALA A 326 0.49 18.06 3.21
C ALA A 326 0.95 18.94 2.03
N LYS A 327 1.96 19.79 2.25
CA LYS A 327 2.58 20.60 1.17
C LYS A 327 3.23 19.73 0.09
N ILE A 328 3.93 18.66 0.47
CA ILE A 328 4.55 17.70 -0.46
C ILE A 328 3.48 17.04 -1.33
N LYS A 329 2.41 16.52 -0.71
CA LYS A 329 1.29 15.92 -1.45
C LYS A 329 0.65 16.92 -2.41
N ALA A 330 0.43 18.15 -1.96
CA ALA A 330 -0.16 19.21 -2.78
C ALA A 330 0.71 19.56 -4.01
N ALA A 331 2.02 19.74 -3.80
CA ALA A 331 2.97 20.03 -4.88
C ALA A 331 3.00 18.93 -5.94
N ILE A 332 2.90 17.66 -5.53
CA ILE A 332 3.00 16.50 -6.43
C ILE A 332 1.69 16.26 -7.19
N LEU A 333 0.55 16.40 -6.51
CA LEU A 333 -0.77 16.17 -7.11
C LEU A 333 -1.24 17.34 -7.97
N GLY A 334 -0.51 18.47 -7.98
CA GLY A 334 -0.90 19.68 -8.72
C GLY A 334 -2.15 20.35 -8.15
N THR A 335 -2.60 19.94 -6.96
CA THR A 335 -3.61 20.68 -6.19
C THR A 335 -2.90 21.85 -5.55
N ALA A 336 -3.10 23.05 -6.11
CA ALA A 336 -2.62 24.30 -5.51
C ALA A 336 -2.95 24.32 -4.00
N GLU A 337 -2.05 24.90 -3.20
CA GLU A 337 -2.21 25.06 -1.75
C GLU A 337 -3.67 25.38 -1.39
N PRO A 338 -4.20 24.89 -0.25
CA PRO A 338 -5.39 25.49 0.32
C PRO A 338 -5.03 26.95 0.59
N LYS A 339 -5.39 27.82 -0.36
CA LYS A 339 -5.34 29.27 -0.16
C LYS A 339 -6.04 29.50 1.17
N GLN A 340 -5.33 30.10 2.12
CA GLN A 340 -5.95 30.75 3.26
C GLN A 340 -7.23 31.41 2.75
N THR A 341 -8.36 30.96 3.29
CA THR A 341 -9.67 31.33 2.75
C THR A 341 -9.73 32.86 2.77
N GLU A 342 -10.28 33.49 1.74
CA GLU A 342 -10.40 34.95 1.65
C GLU A 342 -10.97 35.59 2.94
N GLN A 343 -11.74 34.81 3.71
CA GLN A 343 -12.25 35.15 5.04
C GLN A 343 -11.17 35.35 6.12
N GLU A 344 -10.06 34.62 6.12
CA GLU A 344 -8.95 34.81 7.08
C GLU A 344 -8.11 36.05 6.75
N ASN A 345 -7.98 36.39 5.47
CA ASN A 345 -7.32 37.63 5.05
C ASN A 345 -8.19 38.87 5.35
N LEU A 346 -9.51 38.76 5.17
CA LEU A 346 -10.47 39.79 5.58
C LEU A 346 -10.50 39.98 7.11
N ALA A 347 -10.36 38.91 7.89
CA ALA A 347 -10.28 38.98 9.36
C ALA A 347 -8.98 39.68 9.83
N LYS A 348 -7.84 39.36 9.24
CA LYS A 348 -6.55 40.00 9.54
C LYS A 348 -6.48 41.47 9.10
N GLU A 349 -7.16 41.84 8.01
CA GLU A 349 -7.30 43.24 7.60
C GLU A 349 -8.27 44.04 8.49
N ALA A 350 -9.33 43.41 9.00
CA ALA A 350 -10.26 44.03 9.95
C ALA A 350 -9.60 44.29 11.31
N GLU A 351 -8.77 43.37 11.82
CA GLU A 351 -8.01 43.56 13.05
C GLU A 351 -6.96 44.68 12.93
N LYS A 352 -6.29 44.80 11.77
CA LYS A 352 -5.34 45.91 11.50
C LYS A 352 -6.02 47.27 11.41
N LYS A 353 -7.25 47.35 10.88
CA LYS A 353 -8.02 48.60 10.77
C LYS A 353 -8.71 48.99 12.09
N GLY A 354 -8.99 48.04 12.98
CA GLY A 354 -9.51 48.31 14.32
C GLY A 354 -8.47 48.92 15.27
N ALA A 355 -7.20 48.55 15.14
CA ALA A 355 -6.12 49.04 16.01
C ALA A 355 -5.69 50.50 15.74
N THR A 356 -6.05 51.08 14.58
CA THR A 356 -5.61 52.44 14.19
C THR A 356 -6.58 53.56 14.61
N ASN A 357 -7.79 53.24 15.09
CA ASN A 357 -8.79 54.23 15.51
C ASN A 357 -8.84 54.47 17.04
N GLY A 358 -7.91 53.91 17.80
CA GLY A 358 -7.85 54.05 19.28
C GLY A 358 -6.84 55.07 19.81
N GLN A 359 -6.16 55.84 18.95
CA GLN A 359 -5.28 56.93 19.38
C GLN A 359 -5.75 58.25 18.78
N LYS A 360 -6.70 58.90 19.45
CA LYS A 360 -6.82 60.35 19.55
C LYS A 360 -7.56 60.73 20.82
#